data_AF-A0A4R0DCJ4-F1
#
_entry.id   AF-A0A4R0DCJ4-F1
#
_cell.length_a   1.000
_cell.length_b   1.000
_cell.length_c   1.000
_cell.angle_alpha   90.00
_cell.angle_beta   90.00
_cell.angle_gamma   90.00
#
_symmetry.space_group_name_H-M   'P 1'
#
loop_
_entity.id
_entity.type
_entity.pdbx_description
1 polymer ?
#
loop_
_entity_poly.entity_id
_entity_poly.type
_entity_poly.pdbx_seq_one_letter_code
_entity_poly.pdbx_strand_id
1 'polypeptide(L)'
;MKHIQQILQSGTFTSTYKFALLISITRLAIEQGQDTGAALHLDYQDIAEKFIDLYWKQSLPFQFNQYEPFTIHQSTGKQAKIISEIQNAQQQFKTLAALRKDVFYWNRLKRTVATTVKQMPVVYLQNLNGQTVEFLYCLEDSKQSLRLLPKVMYCLRQFSEIIEELCQKRWIDFVRLNKQNLVVLDGLPDLDEFMFAPSRNQLGQVADFLIDLQQCQCFYCGKSLKNSKYAVDHFIPWSLYPADTGHNFVLADDKCNSQKSNYLASEQFLDQWRERNHLHDQAISREISQLGFLTDLRRSHRVADWAYQQAIEHEYLVWLGGKDKQILAHPISGVF
;
A
#
# COMPACT_ATOMS: atom_id res chain seq x y z
N MET A 1 -2.65 10.79 16.54
CA MET A 1 -1.41 11.36 15.96
C MET A 1 -0.27 11.60 16.93
N LYS A 2 -0.42 12.37 18.02
CA LYS A 2 0.70 12.66 18.96
C LYS A 2 1.47 11.41 19.40
N HIS A 3 0.79 10.34 19.80
CA HIS A 3 1.44 9.11 20.24
C HIS A 3 2.18 8.36 19.09
N ILE A 4 1.67 8.38 17.86
CA ILE A 4 2.38 7.79 16.70
C ILE A 4 3.66 8.58 16.40
N GLN A 5 3.60 9.91 16.47
CA GLN A 5 4.80 10.74 16.33
C GLN A 5 5.82 10.42 17.44
N GLN A 6 5.37 10.21 18.68
CA GLN A 6 6.25 9.77 19.77
C GLN A 6 6.88 8.39 19.51
N ILE A 7 6.14 7.42 18.96
CA ILE A 7 6.75 6.15 18.51
C ILE A 7 7.88 6.42 17.53
N LEU A 8 7.62 7.23 16.49
CA LEU A 8 8.56 7.48 15.40
C LEU A 8 9.78 8.33 15.82
N GLN A 9 9.64 9.18 16.84
CA GLN A 9 10.71 10.08 17.30
C GLN A 9 11.50 9.53 18.49
N SER A 10 10.83 8.90 19.45
CA SER A 10 11.41 8.49 20.74
C SER A 10 11.40 6.98 20.96
N GLY A 11 10.76 6.22 20.06
CA GLY A 11 10.80 4.77 20.13
C GLY A 11 12.20 4.24 19.82
N THR A 12 12.58 3.14 20.47
CA THR A 12 13.80 2.40 20.09
C THR A 12 13.50 1.53 18.86
N PHE A 13 14.35 1.63 17.84
CA PHE A 13 14.28 0.84 16.60
C PHE A 13 15.52 -0.03 16.48
N THR A 14 15.31 -1.35 16.41
CA THR A 14 16.36 -2.34 16.11
C THR A 14 16.19 -2.96 14.72
N SER A 15 15.02 -2.74 14.11
CA SER A 15 14.68 -3.10 12.73
C SER A 15 13.60 -2.17 12.20
N THR A 16 13.33 -2.27 10.90
CA THR A 16 12.32 -1.48 10.22
C THR A 16 10.89 -2.00 10.43
N TYR A 17 10.71 -3.09 11.19
CA TYR A 17 9.40 -3.71 11.42
C TYR A 17 8.36 -2.77 12.03
N LYS A 18 8.75 -1.85 12.92
CA LYS A 18 7.79 -0.91 13.52
C LYS A 18 7.15 0.00 12.45
N PHE A 19 7.93 0.45 11.46
CA PHE A 19 7.42 1.21 10.32
C PHE A 19 6.47 0.37 9.48
N ALA A 20 6.89 -0.86 9.15
CA ALA A 20 6.07 -1.81 8.41
C ALA A 20 4.74 -2.12 9.14
N LEU A 21 4.74 -2.26 10.47
CA LEU A 21 3.53 -2.49 11.24
C LEU A 21 2.59 -1.29 11.20
N LEU A 22 3.09 -0.07 11.41
CA LEU A 22 2.27 1.14 11.34
C LEU A 22 1.63 1.31 9.96
N ILE A 23 2.40 1.14 8.88
CA ILE A 23 1.86 1.17 7.51
C ILE A 23 0.82 0.06 7.33
N SER A 24 1.12 -1.17 7.75
CA SER A 24 0.23 -2.33 7.56
C SER A 24 -1.11 -2.16 8.29
N ILE A 25 -1.11 -1.77 9.56
CA ILE A 25 -2.37 -1.58 10.30
C ILE A 25 -3.16 -0.37 9.78
N THR A 26 -2.49 0.64 9.26
CA THR A 26 -3.13 1.82 8.65
C THR A 26 -3.84 1.43 7.37
N ARG A 27 -3.15 0.74 6.45
CA ARG A 27 -3.73 0.23 5.22
C ARG A 27 -4.86 -0.77 5.49
N LEU A 28 -4.70 -1.66 6.46
CA LEU A 28 -5.78 -2.58 6.85
C LEU A 28 -6.98 -1.88 7.50
N ALA A 29 -6.78 -0.78 8.23
CA ALA A 29 -7.88 0.03 8.73
C ALA A 29 -8.69 0.70 7.59
N ILE A 30 -8.01 1.09 6.51
CA ILE A 30 -8.69 1.55 5.27
C ILE A 30 -9.45 0.38 4.64
N GLU A 31 -8.78 -0.74 4.45
CA GLU A 31 -9.31 -1.87 3.70
C GLU A 31 -10.42 -2.62 4.42
N GLN A 32 -10.38 -2.72 5.75
CA GLN A 32 -11.29 -3.57 6.54
C GLN A 32 -12.16 -2.79 7.51
N GLY A 33 -11.84 -1.52 7.75
CA GLY A 33 -12.52 -0.67 8.70
C GLY A 33 -13.68 0.13 8.12
N GLN A 34 -14.23 0.97 8.98
CA GLN A 34 -15.31 1.93 8.71
C GLN A 34 -15.02 3.22 9.47
N ASP A 35 -15.62 4.34 9.08
CA ASP A 35 -15.43 5.62 9.77
C ASP A 35 -16.32 5.73 11.02
N THR A 36 -16.11 4.80 11.96
CA THR A 36 -16.83 4.72 13.24
C THR A 36 -15.86 4.66 14.42
N GLY A 37 -16.38 4.91 15.63
CA GLY A 37 -15.61 4.81 16.87
C GLY A 37 -15.35 3.37 17.37
N ALA A 38 -15.77 2.35 16.62
CA ALA A 38 -15.66 0.95 17.04
C ALA A 38 -14.20 0.46 17.11
N ALA A 39 -13.99 -0.65 17.82
CA ALA A 39 -12.75 -1.41 17.74
C ALA A 39 -12.66 -2.16 16.41
N LEU A 40 -11.44 -2.47 15.95
CA LEU A 40 -11.20 -3.26 14.74
C LEU A 40 -10.32 -4.46 15.04
N HIS A 41 -10.73 -5.64 14.58
CA HIS A 41 -9.94 -6.86 14.67
C HIS A 41 -9.21 -7.10 13.35
N LEU A 42 -7.90 -7.29 13.40
CA LEU A 42 -7.05 -7.55 12.24
C LEU A 42 -6.34 -8.89 12.39
N ASP A 43 -6.52 -9.78 11.42
CA ASP A 43 -5.85 -11.07 11.40
C ASP A 43 -4.34 -10.90 11.18
N TYR A 44 -3.52 -11.63 11.94
CA TYR A 44 -2.07 -11.56 11.78
C TYR A 44 -1.59 -12.03 10.41
N GLN A 45 -2.36 -12.86 9.71
CA GLN A 45 -2.06 -13.26 8.34
C GLN A 45 -2.29 -12.13 7.33
N ASP A 46 -3.25 -11.23 7.58
CA ASP A 46 -3.47 -10.05 6.75
C ASP A 46 -2.36 -9.02 6.98
N ILE A 47 -1.95 -8.83 8.24
CA ILE A 47 -0.78 -8.01 8.56
C ILE A 47 0.48 -8.60 7.90
N ALA A 48 0.63 -9.93 7.93
CA ALA A 48 1.74 -10.60 7.28
C ALA A 48 1.76 -10.41 5.75
N GLU A 49 0.60 -10.43 5.10
CA GLU A 49 0.48 -10.12 3.66
C GLU A 49 1.01 -8.71 3.37
N LYS A 50 0.63 -7.70 4.16
CA LYS A 50 1.16 -6.33 4.01
C LYS A 50 2.67 -6.24 4.23
N PHE A 51 3.21 -6.98 5.20
CA PHE A 51 4.65 -7.07 5.40
C PHE A 51 5.34 -7.67 4.18
N ILE A 52 4.83 -8.77 3.64
CA ILE A 52 5.43 -9.41 2.47
C ILE A 52 5.39 -8.45 1.28
N ASP A 53 4.28 -7.75 1.06
CA ASP A 53 4.12 -6.79 -0.02
C ASP A 53 5.15 -5.65 0.07
N LEU A 54 5.28 -5.03 1.27
CA LEU A 54 6.25 -3.95 1.51
C LEU A 54 7.70 -4.42 1.33
N TYR A 55 8.03 -5.59 1.88
CA TYR A 55 9.40 -6.08 1.88
C TYR A 55 9.80 -6.83 0.60
N TRP A 56 8.86 -7.20 -0.28
CA TRP A 56 9.16 -7.99 -1.47
C TRP A 56 10.22 -7.32 -2.35
N LYS A 57 9.96 -6.08 -2.78
CA LYS A 57 10.91 -5.31 -3.58
C LYS A 57 12.19 -4.99 -2.79
N GLN A 58 12.03 -4.62 -1.52
CA GLN A 58 13.14 -4.23 -0.65
C GLN A 58 14.11 -5.38 -0.31
N SER A 59 13.71 -6.63 -0.55
CA SER A 59 14.55 -7.82 -0.33
C SER A 59 15.41 -8.18 -1.56
N LEU A 60 15.17 -7.53 -2.71
CA LEU A 60 15.96 -7.72 -3.92
C LEU A 60 17.35 -7.08 -3.77
N PRO A 61 18.35 -7.54 -4.54
CA PRO A 61 19.63 -6.86 -4.62
C PRO A 61 19.44 -5.41 -5.13
N PHE A 62 20.01 -4.47 -4.38
CA PHE A 62 20.11 -3.08 -4.74
C PHE A 62 21.44 -2.82 -5.45
N GLN A 63 21.37 -2.21 -6.64
CA GLN A 63 22.54 -1.80 -7.40
C GLN A 63 22.75 -0.30 -7.21
N PHE A 64 23.96 0.09 -6.82
CA PHE A 64 24.32 1.50 -6.72
C PHE A 64 25.79 1.72 -7.09
N ASN A 65 26.04 2.72 -7.95
CA ASN A 65 27.36 3.02 -8.48
C ASN A 65 28.07 1.76 -9.00
N GLN A 66 29.35 1.59 -8.65
CA GLN A 66 30.21 0.48 -9.05
C GLN A 66 30.22 -0.66 -8.01
N TYR A 67 29.37 -0.60 -6.99
CA TYR A 67 29.30 -1.67 -6.00
C TYR A 67 28.60 -2.89 -6.58
N GLU A 68 29.03 -4.08 -6.18
CA GLU A 68 28.31 -5.31 -6.47
C GLU A 68 26.88 -5.25 -5.89
N PRO A 69 25.86 -5.82 -6.56
CA PRO A 69 24.50 -5.84 -6.05
C PRO A 69 24.44 -6.45 -4.65
N PHE A 70 23.80 -5.76 -3.71
CA PHE A 70 23.73 -6.18 -2.31
C PHE A 70 22.33 -5.98 -1.75
N THR A 71 21.97 -6.72 -0.70
CA THR A 71 20.68 -6.50 -0.03
C THR A 71 20.83 -5.45 1.06
N ILE A 72 19.95 -4.46 1.05
CA ILE A 72 19.89 -3.44 2.09
C ILE A 72 19.59 -4.08 3.46
N HIS A 73 20.39 -3.76 4.48
CA HIS A 73 20.16 -4.22 5.83
C HIS A 73 19.03 -3.45 6.51
N GLN A 74 18.04 -4.20 7.01
CA GLN A 74 16.78 -3.69 7.56
C GLN A 74 16.74 -3.77 9.10
N SER A 75 17.89 -4.03 9.72
CA SER A 75 18.09 -4.18 11.16
C SER A 75 19.50 -3.78 11.56
N THR A 76 19.70 -3.40 12.82
CA THR A 76 21.00 -2.97 13.36
C THR A 76 21.96 -4.13 13.65
N GLY A 77 21.43 -5.36 13.77
CA GLY A 77 22.18 -6.58 14.05
C GLY A 77 22.24 -7.51 12.84
N LYS A 78 21.93 -8.80 13.03
CA LYS A 78 21.73 -9.71 11.88
C LYS A 78 20.56 -9.22 11.03
N GLN A 79 20.60 -9.49 9.73
CA GLN A 79 19.52 -9.15 8.79
C GLN A 79 18.16 -9.55 9.35
N ALA A 80 17.15 -8.71 9.10
CA ALA A 80 15.81 -8.91 9.59
C ALA A 80 15.24 -10.24 9.07
N LYS A 81 14.74 -11.10 9.97
CA LYS A 81 14.28 -12.46 9.63
C LYS A 81 13.31 -12.51 8.45
N ILE A 82 12.33 -11.60 8.38
CA ILE A 82 11.33 -11.53 7.32
C ILE A 82 11.99 -11.29 5.95
N ILE A 83 13.06 -10.49 5.88
CA ILE A 83 13.84 -10.32 4.65
C ILE A 83 14.42 -11.65 4.21
N SER A 84 15.07 -12.38 5.11
CA SER A 84 15.64 -13.69 4.78
C SER A 84 14.59 -14.72 4.34
N GLU A 85 13.41 -14.75 4.99
CA GLU A 85 12.29 -15.61 4.58
C GLU A 85 11.78 -15.25 3.18
N ILE A 86 11.68 -13.95 2.86
CA ILE A 86 11.29 -13.46 1.53
C ILE A 86 12.35 -13.80 0.48
N GLN A 87 13.64 -13.64 0.79
CA GLN A 87 14.74 -14.01 -0.12
C GLN A 87 14.74 -15.50 -0.44
N ASN A 88 14.48 -16.36 0.54
CA ASN A 88 14.31 -17.80 0.31
C ASN A 88 13.14 -18.07 -0.65
N ALA A 89 12.03 -17.34 -0.51
CA ALA A 89 10.92 -17.42 -1.46
C ALA A 89 11.33 -16.92 -2.86
N GLN A 90 12.11 -15.84 -2.96
CA GLN A 90 12.58 -15.28 -4.23
C GLN A 90 13.53 -16.19 -5.01
N GLN A 91 14.23 -17.11 -4.34
CA GLN A 91 15.01 -18.16 -4.99
C GLN A 91 14.12 -19.12 -5.80
N GLN A 92 12.91 -19.39 -5.31
CA GLN A 92 11.95 -20.31 -5.94
C GLN A 92 10.98 -19.58 -6.87
N PHE A 93 10.60 -18.35 -6.52
CA PHE A 93 9.59 -17.56 -7.21
C PHE A 93 10.16 -16.21 -7.65
N LYS A 94 10.29 -16.00 -8.96
CA LYS A 94 10.83 -14.75 -9.51
C LYS A 94 9.96 -13.52 -9.25
N THR A 95 8.66 -13.70 -9.05
CA THR A 95 7.70 -12.62 -8.83
C THR A 95 6.76 -12.94 -7.68
N LEU A 96 6.22 -11.90 -7.05
CA LEU A 96 5.21 -12.04 -5.98
C LEU A 96 3.93 -12.71 -6.50
N ALA A 97 3.55 -12.49 -7.77
CA ALA A 97 2.45 -13.22 -8.40
C ALA A 97 2.69 -14.72 -8.44
N ALA A 98 3.88 -15.15 -8.90
CA ALA A 98 4.21 -16.58 -8.97
C ALA A 98 4.13 -17.22 -7.58
N LEU A 99 4.64 -16.52 -6.56
CA LEU A 99 4.53 -16.94 -5.17
C LEU A 99 3.06 -17.07 -4.70
N ARG A 100 2.20 -16.08 -4.97
CA ARG A 100 0.79 -16.09 -4.55
C ARG A 100 -0.03 -17.20 -5.22
N LYS A 101 0.35 -17.63 -6.43
CA LYS A 101 -0.28 -18.77 -7.13
C LYS A 101 0.01 -20.11 -6.46
N ASP A 102 1.17 -20.26 -5.81
CA ASP A 102 1.44 -21.40 -4.94
C ASP A 102 0.78 -21.17 -3.57
N VAL A 103 -0.49 -21.53 -3.48
CA VAL A 103 -1.32 -21.31 -2.28
C VAL A 103 -0.71 -21.97 -1.03
N PHE A 104 -0.03 -23.11 -1.19
CA PHE A 104 0.59 -23.80 -0.06
C PHE A 104 1.81 -23.04 0.45
N TYR A 105 2.72 -22.65 -0.44
CA TYR A 105 3.90 -21.88 -0.06
C TYR A 105 3.50 -20.50 0.46
N TRP A 106 2.59 -19.80 -0.21
CA TRP A 106 2.07 -18.50 0.19
C TRP A 106 1.52 -18.52 1.61
N ASN A 107 0.63 -19.47 1.92
CA ASN A 107 0.05 -19.58 3.26
C ASN A 107 1.09 -19.97 4.31
N ARG A 108 2.08 -20.80 3.96
CA ARG A 108 3.19 -21.11 4.87
C ARG A 108 4.02 -19.86 5.18
N LEU A 109 4.41 -19.09 4.16
CA LEU A 109 5.16 -17.85 4.35
C LEU A 109 4.37 -16.84 5.19
N LYS A 110 3.08 -16.63 4.89
CA LYS A 110 2.21 -15.76 5.69
C LYS A 110 2.18 -16.17 7.16
N ARG A 111 2.07 -17.47 7.48
CA ARG A 111 2.10 -17.95 8.87
C ARG A 111 3.44 -17.69 9.57
N THR A 112 4.55 -17.91 8.87
CA THR A 112 5.90 -17.63 9.40
C THR A 112 6.09 -16.13 9.68
N VAL A 113 5.69 -15.28 8.74
CA VAL A 113 5.75 -13.83 8.89
C VAL A 113 4.80 -13.36 9.99
N ALA A 114 3.55 -13.85 10.04
CA ALA A 114 2.58 -13.54 11.08
C ALA A 114 3.10 -13.87 12.48
N THR A 115 3.72 -15.04 12.64
CA THR A 115 4.36 -15.44 13.91
C THR A 115 5.46 -14.46 14.30
N THR A 116 6.29 -14.06 13.34
CA THR A 116 7.36 -13.09 13.57
C THR A 116 6.74 -11.75 13.99
N VAL A 117 5.80 -11.19 13.22
CA VAL A 117 5.11 -9.92 13.49
C VAL A 117 4.48 -9.89 14.88
N LYS A 118 3.79 -10.97 15.26
CA LYS A 118 3.14 -11.11 16.58
C LYS A 118 4.16 -11.07 17.71
N GLN A 119 5.30 -11.73 17.57
CA GLN A 119 6.39 -11.68 18.56
C GLN A 119 7.11 -10.32 18.53
N MET A 120 7.33 -9.78 17.34
CA MET A 120 7.89 -8.47 17.06
C MET A 120 7.51 -8.02 15.64
N PRO A 121 6.94 -6.83 15.47
CA PRO A 121 7.07 -5.68 16.36
C PRO A 121 5.87 -5.47 17.30
N VAL A 122 4.81 -6.28 17.26
CA VAL A 122 3.56 -6.03 18.01
C VAL A 122 3.82 -5.84 19.51
N VAL A 123 4.65 -6.69 20.12
CA VAL A 123 4.99 -6.59 21.55
C VAL A 123 5.71 -5.29 21.91
N TYR A 124 6.43 -4.67 20.97
CA TYR A 124 7.38 -3.58 21.24
C TYR A 124 7.02 -2.25 20.58
N LEU A 125 6.03 -2.21 19.69
CA LEU A 125 5.67 -1.01 18.92
C LEU A 125 5.37 0.16 19.85
N GLN A 126 4.63 -0.14 20.92
CA GLN A 126 4.11 0.82 21.88
C GLN A 126 5.05 1.08 23.06
N ASN A 127 6.30 0.63 22.98
CA ASN A 127 7.31 0.87 24.01
C ASN A 127 8.01 2.20 23.74
N LEU A 128 7.82 3.14 24.65
CA LEU A 128 8.36 4.50 24.64
C LEU A 128 9.23 4.70 25.87
N ASN A 129 10.51 5.06 25.69
CA ASN A 129 11.44 5.33 26.80
C ASN A 129 11.49 4.23 27.88
N GLY A 130 11.39 2.96 27.47
CA GLY A 130 11.42 1.82 28.39
C GLY A 130 10.08 1.49 29.06
N GLN A 131 9.02 2.24 28.79
CA GLN A 131 7.66 1.98 29.28
C GLN A 131 6.72 1.59 28.14
N THR A 132 5.81 0.65 28.40
CA THR A 132 4.76 0.27 27.45
C THR A 132 3.56 1.18 27.65
N VAL A 133 3.12 1.90 26.60
CA VAL A 133 1.93 2.75 26.64
C VAL A 133 0.94 2.23 25.61
N GLU A 134 -0.09 1.52 26.05
CA GLU A 134 -1.08 0.91 25.16
C GLU A 134 -2.13 1.94 24.71
N PHE A 135 -2.04 2.39 23.46
CA PHE A 135 -2.97 3.36 22.87
C PHE A 135 -3.47 2.97 21.46
N LEU A 136 -2.80 2.03 20.78
CA LEU A 136 -3.25 1.43 19.52
C LEU A 136 -4.05 0.15 19.79
N TYR A 137 -3.52 -0.71 20.67
CA TYR A 137 -4.09 -2.01 21.03
C TYR A 137 -3.61 -2.42 22.42
N CYS A 138 -4.39 -3.25 23.10
CA CYS A 138 -3.96 -3.97 24.29
C CYS A 138 -3.30 -5.30 23.90
N LEU A 139 -2.13 -5.61 24.47
CA LEU A 139 -1.40 -6.85 24.17
C LEU A 139 -2.15 -8.09 24.66
N GLU A 140 -2.82 -8.02 25.81
CA GLU A 140 -3.56 -9.14 26.37
C GLU A 140 -4.74 -9.57 25.48
N ASP A 141 -5.42 -8.58 24.88
CA ASP A 141 -6.52 -8.77 23.93
C ASP A 141 -6.04 -9.20 22.53
N SER A 142 -4.75 -8.98 22.23
CA SER A 142 -4.20 -9.18 20.89
C SER A 142 -3.54 -10.55 20.70
N LYS A 143 -3.99 -11.58 21.42
CA LYS A 143 -3.37 -12.92 21.34
C LYS A 143 -3.68 -13.64 20.04
N GLN A 144 -4.93 -13.63 19.57
CA GLN A 144 -5.32 -14.37 18.36
C GLN A 144 -5.26 -13.50 17.10
N SER A 145 -5.76 -12.29 17.21
CA SER A 145 -5.78 -11.23 16.19
C SER A 145 -5.33 -9.93 16.84
N LEU A 146 -4.81 -8.98 16.09
CA LEU A 146 -4.52 -7.64 16.62
C LEU A 146 -5.83 -6.87 16.81
N ARG A 147 -6.18 -6.52 18.05
CA ARG A 147 -7.41 -5.77 18.35
C ARG A 147 -7.10 -4.30 18.56
N LEU A 148 -7.37 -3.48 17.54
CA LEU A 148 -7.25 -2.03 17.67
C LEU A 148 -8.29 -1.49 18.66
N LEU A 149 -7.87 -0.60 19.55
CA LEU A 149 -8.77 0.04 20.52
C LEU A 149 -9.83 0.89 19.80
N PRO A 150 -10.97 1.18 20.47
CA PRO A 150 -11.96 2.11 19.96
C PRO A 150 -11.35 3.43 19.46
N LYS A 151 -11.91 3.99 18.39
CA LYS A 151 -11.46 5.22 17.69
C LYS A 151 -10.09 5.15 17.02
N VAL A 152 -9.26 4.12 17.27
CA VAL A 152 -7.95 3.98 16.63
C VAL A 152 -8.08 3.78 15.13
N MET A 153 -8.97 2.87 14.69
CA MET A 153 -9.26 2.65 13.27
C MET A 153 -9.62 3.96 12.56
N TYR A 154 -10.59 4.71 13.10
CA TYR A 154 -10.98 6.02 12.57
C TYR A 154 -9.76 6.95 12.45
N CYS A 155 -8.95 7.08 13.51
CA CYS A 155 -7.76 7.94 13.45
C CYS A 155 -6.74 7.46 12.39
N LEU A 156 -6.50 6.15 12.26
CA LEU A 156 -5.59 5.63 11.24
C LEU A 156 -6.10 5.94 9.83
N ARG A 157 -7.40 5.83 9.59
CA ARG A 157 -8.04 6.16 8.31
C ARG A 157 -7.95 7.65 7.98
N GLN A 158 -8.14 8.52 8.97
CA GLN A 158 -8.13 9.99 8.79
C GLN A 158 -6.73 10.57 8.56
N PHE A 159 -5.70 9.92 9.11
CA PHE A 159 -4.32 10.42 9.04
C PHE A 159 -3.40 9.49 8.24
N SER A 160 -3.96 8.66 7.37
CA SER A 160 -3.23 7.59 6.68
C SER A 160 -2.05 8.12 5.86
N GLU A 161 -2.28 9.15 5.04
CA GLU A 161 -1.24 9.80 4.21
C GLU A 161 -0.08 10.29 5.08
N ILE A 162 -0.38 11.02 6.16
CA ILE A 162 0.63 11.55 7.08
C ILE A 162 1.40 10.41 7.78
N ILE A 163 0.69 9.38 8.24
CA ILE A 163 1.31 8.22 8.90
C ILE A 163 2.26 7.51 7.93
N GLU A 164 1.81 7.30 6.70
CA GLU A 164 2.56 6.61 5.66
C GLU A 164 3.82 7.39 5.26
N GLU A 165 3.70 8.68 4.94
CA GLU A 165 4.84 9.55 4.62
C GLU A 165 5.87 9.60 5.76
N LEU A 166 5.42 9.77 7.00
CA LEU A 166 6.30 9.79 8.16
C LEU A 166 7.01 8.45 8.35
N CYS A 167 6.30 7.33 8.14
CA CYS A 167 6.89 6.00 8.25
C CYS A 167 7.92 5.76 7.14
N GLN A 168 7.59 6.06 5.88
CA GLN A 168 8.51 5.86 4.75
C GLN A 168 9.77 6.71 4.91
N LYS A 169 9.62 8.00 5.24
CA LYS A 169 10.76 8.90 5.51
C LYS A 169 11.67 8.36 6.62
N ARG A 170 11.08 8.00 7.77
CA ARG A 170 11.86 7.50 8.93
C ARG A 170 12.49 6.14 8.66
N TRP A 171 11.85 5.32 7.84
CA TRP A 171 12.40 4.06 7.38
C TRP A 171 13.63 4.27 6.51
N ILE A 172 13.57 5.18 5.52
CA ILE A 172 14.74 5.56 4.72
C ILE A 172 15.86 6.10 5.59
N ASP A 173 15.55 7.00 6.53
CA ASP A 173 16.55 7.53 7.46
C ASP A 173 17.19 6.40 8.29
N PHE A 174 16.39 5.45 8.80
CA PHE A 174 16.89 4.29 9.54
C PHE A 174 17.83 3.43 8.70
N VAL A 175 17.45 3.14 7.44
CA VAL A 175 18.25 2.35 6.51
C VAL A 175 19.55 3.06 6.16
N ARG A 176 19.48 4.36 5.87
CA ARG A 176 20.62 5.20 5.50
C ARG A 176 21.63 5.32 6.64
N LEU A 177 21.15 5.49 7.87
CA LEU A 177 21.99 5.63 9.07
C LEU A 177 22.47 4.29 9.64
N ASN A 178 22.01 3.17 9.09
CA ASN A 178 22.43 1.85 9.53
C ASN A 178 23.91 1.62 9.17
N LYS A 179 24.74 1.36 10.18
CA LYS A 179 26.19 1.14 10.02
C LYS A 179 26.55 0.05 9.02
N GLN A 180 25.70 -0.96 8.86
CA GLN A 180 25.91 -2.05 7.90
C GLN A 180 25.68 -1.62 6.45
N ASN A 181 24.93 -0.53 6.22
CA ASN A 181 24.68 0.03 4.90
C ASN A 181 25.59 1.23 4.58
N LEU A 182 26.15 1.90 5.60
CA LEU A 182 26.85 3.19 5.47
C LEU A 182 27.93 3.21 4.38
N VAL A 183 28.73 2.13 4.28
CA VAL A 183 29.85 2.07 3.32
C VAL A 183 29.39 2.26 1.88
N VAL A 184 28.14 1.85 1.56
CA VAL A 184 27.61 1.89 0.20
C VAL A 184 26.64 3.05 -0.02
N LEU A 185 25.88 3.44 1.00
CA LEU A 185 24.83 4.47 0.88
C LEU A 185 25.33 5.90 1.12
N ASP A 186 26.61 6.11 1.43
CA ASP A 186 27.20 7.46 1.63
C ASP A 186 27.12 8.34 0.37
N GLY A 187 27.00 7.72 -0.82
CA GLY A 187 26.78 8.43 -2.08
C GLY A 187 25.36 9.00 -2.29
N LEU A 188 24.50 8.96 -1.26
CA LEU A 188 23.12 9.45 -1.28
C LEU A 188 22.25 8.92 -2.44
N PRO A 189 22.11 7.58 -2.59
CA PRO A 189 21.18 7.02 -3.56
C PRO A 189 19.72 7.43 -3.30
N ASP A 190 18.92 7.42 -4.37
CA ASP A 190 17.47 7.51 -4.30
C ASP A 190 16.88 6.18 -3.78
N LEU A 191 16.81 6.09 -2.46
CA LEU A 191 16.21 4.94 -1.75
C LEU A 191 14.69 4.95 -1.83
N ASP A 192 14.07 6.12 -2.00
CA ASP A 192 12.62 6.27 -2.15
C ASP A 192 12.14 5.49 -3.38
N GLU A 193 12.82 5.68 -4.52
CA GLU A 193 12.50 4.95 -5.76
C GLU A 193 12.66 3.44 -5.58
N PHE A 194 13.75 2.98 -4.97
CA PHE A 194 13.95 1.54 -4.77
C PHE A 194 12.94 0.94 -3.79
N MET A 195 12.68 1.58 -2.65
CA MET A 195 11.96 0.97 -1.54
C MET A 195 10.44 1.09 -1.66
N PHE A 196 9.92 2.18 -2.21
CA PHE A 196 8.50 2.50 -2.15
C PHE A 196 7.86 2.84 -3.50
N ALA A 197 8.63 3.21 -4.52
CA ALA A 197 8.04 3.47 -5.83
C ALA A 197 7.60 2.17 -6.56
N PRO A 198 6.51 2.24 -7.35
CA PRO A 198 6.03 1.09 -8.12
C PRO A 198 7.01 0.68 -9.23
N SER A 199 6.95 -0.58 -9.66
CA SER A 199 7.80 -1.10 -10.73
C SER A 199 7.26 -0.72 -12.12
N ARG A 200 7.94 0.20 -12.81
CA ARG A 200 7.50 0.75 -14.11
C ARG A 200 7.28 -0.31 -15.21
N ASN A 201 8.11 -1.36 -15.25
CA ASN A 201 8.01 -2.41 -16.27
C ASN A 201 6.70 -3.23 -16.21
N GLN A 202 6.06 -3.31 -15.04
CA GLN A 202 4.82 -4.09 -14.88
C GLN A 202 3.60 -3.34 -15.41
N LEU A 203 3.63 -2.00 -15.43
CA LEU A 203 2.50 -1.18 -15.90
C LEU A 203 2.30 -1.25 -17.41
N GLY A 204 3.36 -1.51 -18.20
CA GLY A 204 3.22 -1.70 -19.65
C GLY A 204 2.34 -2.90 -20.00
N GLN A 205 2.54 -4.04 -19.33
CA GLN A 205 1.74 -5.25 -19.54
C GLN A 205 0.29 -5.08 -19.06
N VAL A 206 0.07 -4.25 -18.04
CA VAL A 206 -1.29 -3.86 -17.63
C VAL A 206 -1.96 -3.05 -18.73
N ALA A 207 -1.25 -2.12 -19.37
CA ALA A 207 -1.78 -1.31 -20.46
C ALA A 207 -2.30 -2.18 -21.61
N ASP A 208 -1.54 -3.21 -22.02
CA ASP A 208 -1.93 -4.12 -23.10
C ASP A 208 -3.29 -4.78 -22.84
N PHE A 209 -3.50 -5.30 -21.62
CA PHE A 209 -4.79 -5.86 -21.22
C PHE A 209 -5.92 -4.81 -21.18
N LEU A 210 -5.62 -3.62 -20.64
CA LEU A 210 -6.63 -2.57 -20.52
C LEU A 210 -7.04 -1.97 -21.87
N ILE A 211 -6.19 -2.00 -22.90
CA ILE A 211 -6.55 -1.59 -24.26
C ILE A 211 -7.72 -2.43 -24.77
N ASP A 212 -7.66 -3.75 -24.62
CA ASP A 212 -8.73 -4.63 -25.07
C ASP A 212 -9.98 -4.46 -24.21
N LEU A 213 -9.83 -4.42 -22.88
CA LEU A 213 -10.93 -4.27 -21.94
C LEU A 213 -11.70 -2.96 -22.16
N GLN A 214 -11.00 -1.85 -22.42
CA GLN A 214 -11.60 -0.53 -22.66
C GLN A 214 -11.79 -0.21 -24.14
N GLN A 215 -11.68 -1.20 -25.03
CA GLN A 215 -11.91 -1.04 -26.48
C GLN A 215 -11.06 0.09 -27.11
N CYS A 216 -9.83 0.25 -26.64
CA CYS A 216 -8.89 1.30 -27.06
C CYS A 216 -9.46 2.72 -26.85
N GLN A 217 -10.24 2.93 -25.79
CA GLN A 217 -10.78 4.23 -25.39
C GLN A 217 -10.24 4.67 -24.03
N CYS A 218 -10.05 5.99 -23.88
CA CYS A 218 -9.75 6.61 -22.59
C CYS A 218 -10.92 6.38 -21.62
N PHE A 219 -10.63 5.89 -20.42
CA PHE A 219 -11.63 5.62 -19.39
C PHE A 219 -12.49 6.84 -19.09
N TYR A 220 -11.87 8.02 -18.96
CA TYR A 220 -12.56 9.24 -18.54
C TYR A 220 -13.30 9.95 -19.67
N CYS A 221 -12.67 10.17 -20.83
CA CYS A 221 -13.29 10.99 -21.89
C CYS A 221 -13.95 10.17 -23.01
N GLY A 222 -13.80 8.84 -23.01
CA GLY A 222 -14.32 7.94 -24.04
C GLY A 222 -13.68 8.08 -25.42
N LYS A 223 -12.68 8.98 -25.58
CA LYS A 223 -12.01 9.18 -26.88
C LYS A 223 -11.09 8.02 -27.19
N SER A 224 -10.96 7.73 -28.49
CA SER A 224 -10.05 6.73 -29.02
C SER A 224 -8.58 7.04 -28.68
N LEU A 225 -7.84 6.02 -28.27
CA LEU A 225 -6.42 6.10 -27.92
C LEU A 225 -5.48 5.75 -29.08
N LYS A 226 -6.01 5.30 -30.24
CA LYS A 226 -5.22 4.78 -31.37
C LYS A 226 -4.07 5.70 -31.84
N ASN A 227 -4.26 7.01 -31.74
CA ASN A 227 -3.29 8.03 -32.17
C ASN A 227 -2.91 8.99 -31.03
N SER A 228 -3.05 8.56 -29.77
CA SER A 228 -2.79 9.40 -28.60
C SER A 228 -1.82 8.72 -27.65
N LYS A 229 -1.03 9.52 -26.94
CA LYS A 229 -0.29 9.02 -25.78
C LYS A 229 -1.29 8.65 -24.68
N TYR A 230 -1.09 7.48 -24.09
CA TYR A 230 -1.90 6.99 -22.99
C TYR A 230 -0.99 6.37 -21.92
N ALA A 231 -1.53 6.24 -20.72
CA ALA A 231 -0.88 5.61 -19.59
C ALA A 231 -1.90 4.82 -18.76
N VAL A 232 -1.38 3.89 -17.97
CA VAL A 232 -2.16 3.30 -16.87
C VAL A 232 -2.23 4.34 -15.76
N ASP A 233 -3.45 4.71 -15.38
CA ASP A 233 -3.75 5.58 -14.24
C ASP A 233 -4.34 4.74 -13.10
N HIS A 234 -4.16 5.23 -11.87
CA HIS A 234 -4.82 4.74 -10.68
C HIS A 234 -6.09 5.53 -10.47
N PHE A 235 -7.25 4.89 -10.57
CA PHE A 235 -8.55 5.54 -10.41
C PHE A 235 -8.65 6.27 -9.05
N ILE A 236 -8.40 5.54 -7.95
CA ILE A 236 -8.05 6.13 -6.66
C ILE A 236 -6.57 6.52 -6.69
N PRO A 237 -6.22 7.82 -6.54
CA PRO A 237 -4.86 8.30 -6.65
C PRO A 237 -3.85 7.58 -5.76
N TRP A 238 -2.66 7.33 -6.30
CA TRP A 238 -1.53 6.76 -5.55
C TRP A 238 -1.17 7.56 -4.29
N SER A 239 -1.34 8.89 -4.33
CA SER A 239 -1.08 9.76 -3.18
C SER A 239 -1.97 9.44 -1.98
N LEU A 240 -3.22 9.03 -2.20
CA LEU A 240 -4.15 8.68 -1.12
C LEU A 240 -3.92 7.25 -0.61
N TYR A 241 -3.66 6.32 -1.53
CA TYR A 241 -3.44 4.91 -1.20
C TYR A 241 -2.34 4.32 -2.09
N PRO A 242 -1.08 4.32 -1.62
CA PRO A 242 0.10 3.93 -2.40
C PRO A 242 0.25 2.41 -2.49
N ALA A 243 -0.71 1.75 -3.13
CA ALA A 243 -0.65 0.33 -3.43
C ALA A 243 -1.28 0.02 -4.79
N ASP A 244 -0.57 -0.83 -5.55
CA ASP A 244 -1.03 -1.30 -6.84
C ASP A 244 -2.08 -2.42 -6.67
N THR A 245 -3.33 -2.11 -7.01
CA THR A 245 -4.40 -3.10 -7.10
C THR A 245 -4.98 -3.12 -8.51
N GLY A 246 -5.16 -4.31 -9.07
CA GLY A 246 -5.53 -4.48 -10.47
C GLY A 246 -6.87 -3.82 -10.83
N HIS A 247 -7.85 -3.88 -9.93
CA HIS A 247 -9.14 -3.24 -10.10
C HIS A 247 -9.07 -1.71 -10.05
N ASN A 248 -8.01 -1.13 -9.47
CA ASN A 248 -7.82 0.32 -9.43
C ASN A 248 -7.17 0.87 -10.70
N PHE A 249 -6.63 0.02 -11.57
CA PHE A 249 -6.03 0.46 -12.82
C PHE A 249 -7.07 0.74 -13.90
N VAL A 250 -6.90 1.86 -14.58
CA VAL A 250 -7.65 2.28 -15.77
C VAL A 250 -6.69 2.82 -16.83
N LEU A 251 -7.09 2.76 -18.11
CA LEU A 251 -6.31 3.35 -19.20
C LEU A 251 -6.82 4.76 -19.50
N ALA A 252 -5.94 5.75 -19.48
CA ALA A 252 -6.29 7.15 -19.70
C ALA A 252 -5.38 7.81 -20.74
N ASP A 253 -5.93 8.72 -21.53
CA ASP A 253 -5.11 9.62 -22.35
C ASP A 253 -4.31 10.59 -21.47
N ASP A 254 -3.19 11.09 -22.01
CA ASP A 254 -2.25 11.95 -21.28
C ASP A 254 -2.89 13.23 -20.74
N LYS A 255 -3.89 13.79 -21.45
CA LYS A 255 -4.58 15.00 -21.01
C LYS A 255 -5.48 14.73 -19.80
N CYS A 256 -6.29 13.68 -19.86
CA CYS A 256 -7.17 13.30 -18.76
C CYS A 256 -6.34 12.87 -17.53
N ASN A 257 -5.30 12.05 -17.75
CA ASN A 257 -4.40 11.61 -16.70
C ASN A 257 -3.74 12.80 -15.98
N SER A 258 -3.18 13.75 -16.74
CA SER A 258 -2.57 14.96 -16.17
C SER A 258 -3.58 15.89 -15.49
N GLN A 259 -4.81 16.00 -16.00
CA GLN A 259 -5.85 16.85 -15.42
C GLN A 259 -6.45 16.27 -14.14
N LYS A 260 -6.62 14.94 -14.08
CA LYS A 260 -7.01 14.24 -12.86
C LYS A 260 -5.90 14.27 -11.83
N SER A 261 -4.65 13.97 -12.21
CA SER A 261 -3.50 13.98 -11.30
C SER A 261 -3.81 13.29 -9.97
N ASN A 262 -3.64 13.99 -8.84
CA ASN A 262 -3.90 13.49 -7.49
C ASN A 262 -5.33 13.74 -6.99
N TYR A 263 -6.24 14.24 -7.84
CA TYR A 263 -7.64 14.43 -7.48
C TYR A 263 -8.39 13.10 -7.60
N LEU A 264 -9.34 12.86 -6.70
CA LEU A 264 -10.41 11.89 -6.94
C LEU A 264 -11.24 12.35 -8.14
N ALA A 265 -11.76 11.39 -8.91
CA ALA A 265 -12.68 11.67 -9.99
C ALA A 265 -14.10 11.95 -9.45
N SER A 266 -15.01 12.41 -10.30
CA SER A 266 -16.41 12.64 -9.92
C SER A 266 -17.16 11.35 -9.60
N GLU A 267 -18.31 11.47 -8.93
CA GLU A 267 -19.22 10.34 -8.65
C GLU A 267 -19.62 9.58 -9.92
N GLN A 268 -19.86 10.30 -11.03
CA GLN A 268 -20.12 9.68 -12.32
C GLN A 268 -18.97 8.75 -12.78
N PHE A 269 -17.72 9.17 -12.61
CA PHE A 269 -16.56 8.34 -12.94
C PHE A 269 -16.38 7.19 -11.94
N LEU A 270 -16.75 7.39 -10.66
CA LEU A 270 -16.76 6.33 -9.65
C LEU A 270 -17.76 5.23 -10.00
N ASP A 271 -18.98 5.59 -10.39
CA ASP A 271 -20.01 4.64 -10.80
C ASP A 271 -19.59 3.89 -12.05
N GLN A 272 -19.05 4.60 -13.05
CA GLN A 272 -18.47 3.98 -14.25
C GLN A 272 -17.36 2.99 -13.88
N TRP A 273 -16.49 3.34 -12.93
CA TRP A 273 -15.37 2.50 -12.50
C TRP A 273 -15.86 1.25 -11.77
N ARG A 274 -16.84 1.40 -10.87
CA ARG A 274 -17.48 0.29 -10.14
C ARG A 274 -18.19 -0.67 -11.08
N GLU A 275 -18.97 -0.14 -12.03
CA GLU A 275 -19.69 -0.95 -13.01
C GLU A 275 -18.71 -1.74 -13.90
N ARG A 276 -17.69 -1.06 -14.43
CA ARG A 276 -16.61 -1.71 -15.20
C ARG A 276 -15.93 -2.81 -14.38
N ASN A 277 -15.64 -2.55 -13.11
CA ASN A 277 -15.00 -3.54 -12.24
C ASN A 277 -15.93 -4.73 -11.96
N HIS A 278 -17.23 -4.51 -11.79
CA HIS A 278 -18.19 -5.59 -11.59
C HIS A 278 -18.34 -6.47 -12.83
N LEU A 279 -18.53 -5.85 -14.00
CA LEU A 279 -18.68 -6.55 -15.28
C LEU A 279 -17.44 -7.35 -15.68
N HIS A 280 -16.24 -6.84 -15.35
CA HIS A 280 -14.98 -7.42 -15.80
C HIS A 280 -14.13 -8.05 -14.68
N ASP A 281 -14.67 -8.26 -13.48
CA ASP A 281 -13.93 -8.76 -12.31
C ASP A 281 -13.11 -10.01 -12.62
N GLN A 282 -13.74 -11.02 -13.25
CA GLN A 282 -13.07 -12.28 -13.56
C GLN A 282 -11.90 -12.09 -14.53
N ALA A 283 -12.05 -11.25 -15.55
CA ALA A 283 -11.00 -10.97 -16.53
C ALA A 283 -9.85 -10.18 -15.89
N ILE A 284 -10.17 -9.14 -15.12
CA ILE A 284 -9.19 -8.33 -14.37
C ILE A 284 -8.41 -9.22 -13.41
N SER A 285 -9.12 -10.00 -12.59
CA SER A 285 -8.52 -10.90 -11.61
C SER A 285 -7.64 -11.95 -12.28
N ARG A 286 -8.11 -12.55 -13.37
CA ARG A 286 -7.35 -13.57 -14.10
C ARG A 286 -6.09 -13.00 -14.74
N GLU A 287 -6.17 -11.89 -15.47
CA GLU A 287 -5.04 -11.40 -16.27
C GLU A 287 -4.05 -10.59 -15.41
N ILE A 288 -4.55 -9.62 -14.63
CA ILE A 288 -3.69 -8.72 -13.86
C ILE A 288 -2.99 -9.44 -12.69
N SER A 289 -3.60 -10.49 -12.10
CA SER A 289 -2.90 -11.29 -11.08
C SER A 289 -1.70 -12.04 -11.62
N GLN A 290 -1.65 -12.38 -12.91
CA GLN A 290 -0.49 -13.03 -13.52
C GLN A 290 0.71 -12.09 -13.60
N LEU A 291 0.46 -10.78 -13.62
CA LEU A 291 1.48 -9.74 -13.76
C LEU A 291 2.17 -9.35 -12.45
N GLY A 292 1.68 -9.82 -11.29
CA GLY A 292 2.26 -9.45 -9.98
C GLY A 292 1.28 -8.79 -9.03
N PHE A 293 0.21 -8.22 -9.57
CA PHE A 293 -0.63 -7.30 -8.82
C PHE A 293 -1.69 -8.00 -8.00
N LEU A 294 -2.02 -7.39 -6.86
CA LEU A 294 -3.15 -7.84 -6.06
C LEU A 294 -4.45 -7.54 -6.82
N THR A 295 -5.34 -8.51 -6.90
CA THR A 295 -6.68 -8.35 -7.49
C THR A 295 -7.69 -8.77 -6.44
N ASP A 296 -8.46 -7.80 -5.96
CA ASP A 296 -9.45 -7.98 -4.90
C ASP A 296 -10.48 -6.87 -5.04
N LEU A 297 -11.56 -7.18 -5.76
CA LEU A 297 -12.64 -6.24 -6.07
C LEU A 297 -13.17 -5.55 -4.81
N ARG A 298 -13.44 -6.34 -3.77
CA ARG A 298 -14.00 -5.84 -2.51
C ARG A 298 -13.03 -4.91 -1.80
N ARG A 299 -11.73 -5.23 -1.80
CA ARG A 299 -10.70 -4.36 -1.21
C ARG A 299 -10.57 -3.05 -1.97
N SER A 300 -10.51 -3.08 -3.30
CA SER A 300 -10.45 -1.86 -4.11
C SER A 300 -11.68 -0.98 -3.92
N HIS A 301 -12.88 -1.57 -3.83
CA HIS A 301 -14.11 -0.79 -3.55
C HIS A 301 -14.09 -0.20 -2.14
N ARG A 302 -13.67 -0.95 -1.10
CA ARG A 302 -13.54 -0.40 0.27
C ARG A 302 -12.54 0.76 0.36
N VAL A 303 -11.44 0.70 -0.39
CA VAL A 303 -10.48 1.81 -0.50
C VAL A 303 -11.14 3.02 -1.18
N ALA A 304 -11.92 2.82 -2.25
CA ALA A 304 -12.68 3.90 -2.88
C ALA A 304 -13.68 4.51 -1.90
N ASP A 305 -14.48 3.71 -1.20
CA ASP A 305 -15.47 4.17 -0.23
C ASP A 305 -14.81 5.04 0.85
N TRP A 306 -13.68 4.59 1.40
CA TRP A 306 -12.87 5.38 2.32
C TRP A 306 -12.43 6.71 1.70
N ALA A 307 -11.80 6.68 0.52
CA ALA A 307 -11.22 7.88 -0.09
C ALA A 307 -12.29 8.96 -0.37
N TYR A 308 -13.45 8.56 -0.89
CA TYR A 308 -14.54 9.50 -1.13
C TYR A 308 -15.22 9.96 0.17
N GLN A 309 -15.31 9.12 1.20
CA GLN A 309 -15.78 9.55 2.52
C GLN A 309 -14.84 10.61 3.14
N GLN A 310 -13.53 10.42 3.02
CA GLN A 310 -12.55 11.44 3.42
C GLN A 310 -12.73 12.73 2.64
N ALA A 311 -12.95 12.63 1.33
CA ALA A 311 -13.16 13.81 0.50
C ALA A 311 -14.40 14.61 0.90
N ILE A 312 -15.47 13.95 1.32
CA ILE A 312 -16.67 14.61 1.87
C ILE A 312 -16.35 15.27 3.21
N GLU A 313 -15.75 14.52 4.13
CA GLU A 313 -15.50 14.99 5.51
C GLU A 313 -14.52 16.17 5.58
N HIS A 314 -13.55 16.21 4.66
CA HIS A 314 -12.52 17.24 4.60
C HIS A 314 -12.70 18.25 3.46
N GLU A 315 -13.86 18.24 2.80
CA GLU A 315 -14.21 19.17 1.71
C GLU A 315 -13.16 19.18 0.57
N TYR A 316 -12.64 18.01 0.20
CA TYR A 316 -11.67 17.91 -0.89
C TYR A 316 -12.30 18.24 -2.23
N LEU A 317 -11.48 18.81 -3.11
CA LEU A 317 -11.83 18.98 -4.51
C LEU A 317 -11.82 17.62 -5.23
N VAL A 318 -12.87 17.37 -6.02
CA VAL A 318 -12.94 16.28 -6.98
C VAL A 318 -12.87 16.81 -8.40
N TRP A 319 -12.29 16.04 -9.31
CA TRP A 319 -12.17 16.37 -10.72
C TRP A 319 -13.42 15.93 -11.50
N LEU A 320 -14.03 16.86 -12.21
CA LEU A 320 -15.28 16.64 -12.95
C LEU A 320 -15.09 16.23 -14.41
N GLY A 321 -13.84 16.15 -14.86
CA GLY A 321 -13.51 16.08 -16.29
C GLY A 321 -13.01 17.42 -16.82
N GLY A 322 -12.15 17.37 -17.84
CA GLY A 322 -11.58 18.60 -18.41
C GLY A 322 -10.80 19.40 -17.38
N LYS A 323 -11.11 20.71 -17.24
CA LYS A 323 -10.42 21.59 -16.28
C LYS A 323 -11.17 21.76 -14.97
N ASP A 324 -12.38 21.24 -14.87
CA ASP A 324 -13.33 21.58 -13.81
C ASP A 324 -13.11 20.75 -12.55
N LYS A 325 -13.30 21.41 -11.41
CA LYS A 325 -13.17 20.83 -10.06
C LYS A 325 -14.21 21.43 -9.15
N GLN A 326 -14.71 20.65 -8.20
CA GLN A 326 -15.63 21.15 -7.17
C GLN A 326 -15.39 20.44 -5.84
N ILE A 327 -15.80 21.08 -4.75
CA ILE A 327 -15.83 20.44 -3.43
C ILE A 327 -16.88 19.34 -3.45
N LEU A 328 -16.54 18.16 -2.92
CA LEU A 328 -17.49 17.08 -2.75
C LEU A 328 -18.35 17.31 -1.49
N ALA A 329 -19.52 17.94 -1.65
CA ALA A 329 -20.32 18.42 -0.53
C ALA A 329 -21.47 17.49 -0.08
N HIS A 330 -21.71 16.37 -0.78
CA HIS A 330 -22.86 15.49 -0.51
C HIS A 330 -22.43 14.02 -0.38
N PRO A 331 -23.11 13.25 0.50
CA PRO A 331 -22.96 11.80 0.54
C PRO A 331 -23.24 11.22 -0.85
N ILE A 332 -22.36 10.35 -1.32
CA ILE A 332 -22.57 9.58 -2.55
C ILE A 332 -23.87 8.80 -2.42
N SER A 333 -24.76 8.97 -3.38
CA SER A 333 -26.10 8.38 -3.34
C SER A 333 -25.99 6.88 -3.62
N GLY A 334 -25.82 6.06 -2.58
CA GLY A 334 -25.86 4.60 -2.70
C GLY A 334 -24.81 3.78 -1.97
N VAL A 335 -24.21 4.28 -0.87
CA VAL A 335 -23.22 3.50 -0.10
C VAL A 335 -23.40 3.68 1.40
N PHE A 336 -23.76 2.59 2.09
CA PHE A 336 -23.39 2.26 3.47
C PHE A 336 -23.14 0.76 3.56
#